data_AF-A0ABD1JBF7-F1
#
_entry.id   AF-A0ABD1JBF7-F1
#
_cell.length_a   1.000
_cell.length_b   1.000
_cell.length_c   1.000
_cell.angle_alpha   90.00
_cell.angle_beta   90.00
_cell.angle_gamma   90.00
#
_symmetry.space_group_name_H-M   'P 1'
#
loop_
_entity.id
_entity.type
_entity.pdbx_description
1 polymer ?
#
loop_
_entity_poly.entity_id
_entity_poly.type
_entity_poly.pdbx_seq_one_letter_code
_entity_poly.pdbx_strand_id
1 'polypeptide(L)'
;MHLDVHVYNDLGYVLHAQGFTDEAVAFLKEGETFIKKQEEQEECVLLVNQANMAWVYFHQGELKSQACLEEVGRLQQAFPTPEGSQMHPQLSAQKGWTLLKFDNSHKRRAIECFKMALTDAEKQLVLRRYGDYKFRNKPVTSEVIDVYMEVVQIPVASDHKDHCIKRLASIVRYGGHERCEEVCVFLLNLLCVSCRHVGELFLKKL
;
A
#
# COMPACT_ATOMS: atom_id res chain seq x y z
N MET A 1 -9.78 -9.45 8.02
CA MET A 1 -9.76 -9.34 6.55
C MET A 1 -8.42 -9.86 6.10
N HIS A 2 -8.41 -11.01 5.44
CA HIS A 2 -7.17 -11.65 4.99
C HIS A 2 -6.90 -11.16 3.57
N LEU A 3 -5.91 -10.27 3.46
CA LEU A 3 -5.30 -9.91 2.19
C LEU A 3 -4.56 -11.13 1.64
N ASP A 4 -4.77 -11.42 0.36
CA ASP A 4 -3.99 -12.43 -0.37
C ASP A 4 -2.51 -11.98 -0.44
N VAL A 5 -1.59 -12.93 -0.33
CA VAL A 5 -0.14 -12.69 -0.46
C VAL A 5 0.24 -12.03 -1.78
N HIS A 6 -0.49 -12.32 -2.85
CA HIS A 6 -0.30 -11.67 -4.15
C HIS A 6 -0.57 -10.17 -4.06
N VAL A 7 -1.51 -9.74 -3.21
CA VAL A 7 -1.81 -8.32 -2.99
C VAL A 7 -0.65 -7.64 -2.25
N TYR A 8 -0.03 -8.27 -1.25
CA TYR A 8 1.15 -7.71 -0.58
C TYR A 8 2.35 -7.56 -1.53
N ASN A 9 2.57 -8.57 -2.38
CA ASN A 9 3.64 -8.56 -3.39
C ASN A 9 3.42 -7.49 -4.45
N ASP A 10 2.22 -7.41 -5.00
CA ASP A 10 1.87 -6.45 -6.05
C ASP A 10 1.88 -5.02 -5.51
N LEU A 11 1.39 -4.80 -4.28
CA LEU A 11 1.47 -3.50 -3.60
C LEU A 11 2.92 -3.09 -3.32
N GLY A 12 3.76 -4.02 -2.85
CA GLY A 12 5.18 -3.77 -2.65
C GLY A 12 5.86 -3.24 -3.91
N TYR A 13 5.60 -3.89 -5.04
CA TYR A 13 6.17 -3.47 -6.34
C TYR A 13 5.61 -2.13 -6.82
N VAL A 14 4.30 -1.90 -6.74
CA VAL A 14 3.66 -0.63 -7.13
C VAL A 14 4.18 0.54 -6.29
N LEU A 15 4.26 0.34 -4.97
CA LEU A 15 4.75 1.34 -4.04
C LEU A 15 6.20 1.69 -4.34
N HIS A 16 7.06 0.68 -4.53
CA HIS A 16 8.45 0.91 -4.95
C HIS A 16 8.52 1.70 -6.26
N ALA A 17 7.74 1.29 -7.28
CA ALA A 17 7.75 1.93 -8.59
C ALA A 17 7.28 3.40 -8.56
N GLN A 18 6.58 3.83 -7.52
CA GLN A 18 6.18 5.22 -7.32
C GLN A 18 7.11 5.98 -6.34
N GLY A 19 8.19 5.35 -5.88
CA GLY A 19 9.19 5.93 -4.96
C GLY A 19 8.91 5.71 -3.47
N PHE A 20 7.91 4.92 -3.11
CA PHE A 20 7.53 4.59 -1.72
C PHE A 20 8.24 3.34 -1.24
N THR A 21 9.56 3.39 -1.26
CA THR A 21 10.34 2.18 -1.05
C THR A 21 10.25 1.63 0.39
N ASP A 22 10.11 2.50 1.40
CA ASP A 22 9.96 2.05 2.79
C ASP A 22 8.60 1.37 3.04
N GLU A 23 7.53 1.87 2.44
CA GLU A 23 6.19 1.28 2.50
C GLU A 23 6.14 -0.03 1.71
N ALA A 24 6.81 -0.08 0.56
CA ALA A 24 6.96 -1.31 -0.20
C ALA A 24 7.57 -2.42 0.66
N VAL A 25 8.65 -2.12 1.38
CA VAL A 25 9.28 -3.04 2.33
C VAL A 25 8.32 -3.42 3.47
N ALA A 26 7.59 -2.46 4.03
CA ALA A 26 6.64 -2.74 5.11
C ALA A 26 5.53 -3.71 4.68
N PHE A 27 4.97 -3.52 3.47
CA PHE A 27 3.97 -4.43 2.91
C PHE A 27 4.54 -5.82 2.62
N LEU A 28 5.75 -5.91 2.07
CA LEU A 28 6.42 -7.20 1.81
C LEU A 28 6.75 -7.97 3.11
N LYS A 29 7.07 -7.26 4.20
CA LYS A 29 7.26 -7.87 5.53
C LYS A 29 5.96 -8.33 6.17
N GLU A 30 4.87 -7.59 5.98
CA GLU A 30 3.54 -8.03 6.41
C GLU A 30 3.09 -9.28 5.63
N GLY A 31 3.34 -9.29 4.32
CA GLY A 31 3.15 -10.46 3.46
C GLY A 31 3.95 -11.66 3.94
N GLU A 32 5.25 -11.47 4.23
CA GLU A 32 6.11 -12.51 4.82
C GLU A 32 5.54 -13.08 6.12
N THR A 33 5.14 -12.20 7.04
CA THR A 33 4.58 -12.59 8.34
C THR A 33 3.27 -13.36 8.16
N PHE A 34 2.47 -12.99 7.17
CA PHE A 34 1.22 -13.66 6.83
C PHE A 34 1.47 -15.07 6.27
N ILE A 35 2.37 -15.20 5.28
CA ILE A 35 2.76 -16.49 4.68
C ILE A 35 3.25 -17.44 5.78
N LYS A 36 4.17 -16.98 6.64
CA LYS A 36 4.75 -17.80 7.71
C LYS A 36 3.72 -18.29 8.74
N LYS A 37 2.58 -17.62 8.87
CA LYS A 37 1.50 -17.97 9.80
C LYS A 37 0.50 -18.99 9.22
N GLN A 38 0.52 -19.26 7.92
CA GLN A 38 -0.34 -20.28 7.34
C GLN A 38 0.23 -21.68 7.61
N GLU A 39 -0.64 -22.63 7.97
CA GLU A 39 -0.24 -24.02 8.26
C GLU A 39 0.24 -24.74 6.99
N GLU A 40 -0.38 -24.46 5.86
CA GLU A 40 0.10 -24.84 4.53
C GLU A 40 1.00 -23.73 3.99
N GLN A 41 2.27 -23.76 4.40
CA GLN A 41 3.26 -22.86 3.83
C GLN A 41 3.53 -23.26 2.38
N GLU A 42 3.01 -22.48 1.44
CA GLU A 42 3.50 -22.53 0.06
C GLU A 42 4.89 -21.87 0.03
N GLU A 43 5.94 -22.67 0.20
CA GLU A 43 7.33 -22.19 0.19
C GLU A 43 7.69 -21.45 -1.12
N CYS A 44 6.99 -21.75 -2.21
CA CYS A 44 7.08 -21.03 -3.48
C CYS A 44 6.56 -19.58 -3.40
N VAL A 45 5.53 -19.33 -2.59
CA VAL A 45 4.98 -17.98 -2.32
C VAL A 45 5.96 -17.17 -1.46
N LEU A 46 6.58 -17.82 -0.47
CA LEU A 46 7.62 -17.19 0.34
C LEU A 46 8.84 -16.82 -0.51
N LEU A 47 9.25 -17.69 -1.43
CA LEU A 47 10.32 -17.42 -2.39
C LEU A 47 10.04 -16.16 -3.23
N VAL A 48 8.83 -16.01 -3.75
CA VAL A 48 8.42 -14.82 -4.52
C VAL A 48 8.46 -13.55 -3.65
N ASN A 49 7.96 -13.62 -2.41
CA ASN A 49 7.98 -12.48 -1.49
C ASN A 49 9.41 -12.05 -1.12
N GLN A 50 10.29 -13.00 -0.82
CA GLN A 50 11.70 -12.72 -0.52
C GLN A 50 12.44 -12.14 -1.72
N ALA A 51 12.19 -12.65 -2.93
CA ALA A 51 12.77 -12.10 -4.16
C ALA A 51 12.34 -10.66 -4.42
N ASN A 52 11.06 -10.34 -4.22
CA ASN A 52 10.55 -8.97 -4.33
C ASN A 52 11.19 -8.05 -3.28
N MET A 53 11.32 -8.53 -2.04
CA MET A 53 11.96 -7.76 -0.96
C MET A 53 13.45 -7.52 -1.24
N ALA A 54 14.18 -8.52 -1.75
CA ALA A 54 15.57 -8.38 -2.18
C ALA A 54 15.73 -7.30 -3.27
N TRP A 55 14.82 -7.27 -4.24
CA TRP A 55 14.82 -6.29 -5.33
C TRP A 55 14.52 -4.87 -4.82
N VAL A 56 13.52 -4.71 -3.97
CA VAL A 56 13.18 -3.42 -3.35
C VAL A 56 14.35 -2.89 -2.51
N TYR A 57 15.03 -3.75 -1.74
CA TYR A 57 16.21 -3.36 -0.97
C TYR A 57 17.45 -3.10 -1.80
N PHE A 58 17.66 -3.82 -2.92
CA PHE A 58 18.77 -3.57 -3.83
C PHE A 58 18.80 -2.10 -4.28
N HIS A 59 17.61 -1.54 -4.52
CA HIS A 59 17.43 -0.14 -4.89
C HIS A 59 17.50 0.85 -3.70
N GLN A 60 17.58 0.39 -2.44
CA GLN A 60 17.80 1.22 -1.23
C GLN A 60 19.22 1.13 -0.64
N GLY A 61 20.00 0.09 -0.96
CA GLY A 61 21.35 -0.12 -0.45
C GLY A 61 21.70 -1.60 -0.22
N GLU A 62 22.96 -1.96 -0.48
CA GLU A 62 23.43 -3.34 -0.65
C GLU A 62 23.22 -4.26 0.58
N LEU A 63 23.43 -3.76 1.80
CA LEU A 63 23.47 -4.59 3.00
C LEU A 63 22.16 -5.34 3.31
N LYS A 64 21.00 -4.72 3.10
CA LYS A 64 19.68 -5.36 3.36
C LYS A 64 19.25 -6.28 2.22
N SER A 65 19.73 -6.01 1.01
CA SER A 65 19.51 -6.88 -0.15
C SER A 65 20.19 -8.23 0.06
N GLN A 66 21.39 -8.24 0.64
CA GLN A 66 22.18 -9.45 0.86
C GLN A 66 21.47 -10.50 1.73
N ALA A 67 20.87 -10.11 2.85
CA ALA A 67 20.13 -11.04 3.71
C ALA A 67 18.90 -11.65 3.01
N CYS A 68 18.23 -10.88 2.14
CA CYS A 68 17.12 -11.39 1.35
C CYS A 68 17.60 -12.33 0.23
N LEU A 69 18.76 -12.05 -0.37
CA LEU A 69 19.39 -12.92 -1.36
C LEU A 69 19.85 -14.25 -0.75
N GLU A 70 20.36 -14.24 0.48
CA GLU A 70 20.69 -15.46 1.23
C GLU A 70 19.45 -16.31 1.47
N GLU A 71 18.34 -15.69 1.88
CA GLU A 71 17.07 -16.41 2.09
C GLU A 71 16.47 -16.93 0.78
N VAL A 72 16.56 -16.14 -0.32
CA VAL A 72 16.20 -16.62 -1.67
C VAL A 72 17.06 -17.83 -2.05
N GLY A 73 18.36 -17.79 -1.77
CA GLY A 73 19.27 -18.92 -2.03
C GLY A 73 18.90 -20.17 -1.23
N ARG A 74 18.56 -20.00 0.05
CA ARG A 74 18.07 -21.11 0.91
C ARG A 74 16.78 -21.71 0.36
N LEU A 75 15.82 -20.85 -0.02
CA LEU A 75 14.54 -21.28 -0.57
C LEU A 75 14.71 -21.95 -1.95
N GLN A 76 15.64 -21.49 -2.78
CA GLN A 76 15.97 -22.15 -4.05
C GLN A 76 16.64 -23.52 -3.86
N GLN A 77 17.37 -23.74 -2.77
CA GLN A 77 17.89 -25.08 -2.44
C GLN A 77 16.77 -26.03 -2.01
N ALA A 78 15.79 -25.53 -1.25
CA ALA A 78 14.61 -26.30 -0.86
C ALA A 78 13.64 -26.54 -2.03
N PHE A 79 13.57 -25.59 -2.98
CA PHE A 79 12.73 -25.60 -4.19
C PHE A 79 13.60 -25.38 -5.42
N PRO A 80 14.34 -26.41 -5.85
CA PRO A 80 15.28 -26.28 -6.95
C PRO A 80 14.58 -25.88 -8.23
N THR A 81 15.25 -25.00 -8.98
CA THR A 81 14.83 -24.66 -10.33
C THR A 81 14.92 -25.94 -11.20
N PRO A 82 13.88 -26.26 -12.01
CA PRO A 82 13.92 -27.42 -12.89
C PRO A 82 15.15 -27.40 -13.81
N GLU A 83 15.73 -28.57 -14.09
CA GLU A 83 16.89 -28.69 -14.97
C GLU A 83 16.64 -27.99 -16.31
N GLY A 84 17.63 -27.21 -16.75
CA GLY A 84 17.55 -26.42 -18.00
C GLY A 84 16.84 -25.07 -17.88
N SER A 85 16.29 -24.70 -16.71
CA SER A 85 15.66 -23.40 -16.49
C SER A 85 16.62 -22.41 -15.79
N GLN A 86 16.67 -21.16 -16.25
CA GLN A 86 17.48 -20.10 -15.60
C GLN A 86 16.90 -19.62 -14.26
N MET A 87 15.60 -19.78 -14.05
CA MET A 87 14.89 -19.31 -12.85
C MET A 87 13.65 -20.18 -12.60
N HIS A 88 13.27 -20.36 -11.34
CA HIS A 88 12.11 -21.16 -10.94
C HIS A 88 10.83 -20.70 -11.69
N PRO A 89 9.95 -21.61 -12.17
CA PRO A 89 8.81 -21.26 -13.02
C PRO A 89 7.86 -20.23 -12.39
N GLN A 90 7.65 -20.28 -11.08
CA GLN A 90 6.80 -19.36 -10.33
C GLN A 90 7.40 -17.95 -10.25
N LEU A 91 8.73 -17.84 -10.09
CA LEU A 91 9.42 -16.55 -10.20
C LEU A 91 9.35 -16.03 -11.65
N SER A 92 9.43 -16.92 -12.63
CA SER A 92 9.34 -16.56 -14.06
C SER A 92 7.93 -16.11 -14.43
N ALA A 93 6.91 -16.78 -13.90
CA ALA A 93 5.51 -16.44 -14.06
C ALA A 93 5.20 -15.11 -13.36
N GLN A 94 5.65 -14.89 -12.12
CA GLN A 94 5.42 -13.63 -11.43
C GLN A 94 6.17 -12.48 -12.10
N LYS A 95 7.45 -12.67 -12.47
CA LYS A 95 8.22 -11.67 -13.23
C LYS A 95 7.56 -11.37 -14.57
N GLY A 96 7.11 -12.39 -15.30
CA GLY A 96 6.37 -12.23 -16.56
C GLY A 96 5.05 -11.51 -16.39
N TRP A 97 4.28 -11.85 -15.35
CA TRP A 97 3.01 -11.22 -15.00
C TRP A 97 3.17 -9.74 -14.61
N THR A 98 4.18 -9.45 -13.78
CA THR A 98 4.57 -8.08 -13.43
C THR A 98 5.03 -7.32 -14.67
N LEU A 99 5.90 -7.88 -15.52
CA LEU A 99 6.34 -7.21 -16.76
C LEU A 99 5.19 -6.97 -17.75
N LEU A 100 4.27 -7.93 -17.89
CA LEU A 100 3.05 -7.81 -18.73
C LEU A 100 2.12 -6.71 -18.21
N LYS A 101 1.97 -6.58 -16.88
CA LYS A 101 1.22 -5.48 -16.28
C LYS A 101 1.94 -4.14 -16.38
N PHE A 102 3.28 -4.09 -16.37
CA PHE A 102 4.04 -2.88 -16.05
C PHE A 102 5.08 -2.43 -17.09
N ASP A 103 4.87 -2.69 -18.38
CA ASP A 103 5.48 -1.83 -19.42
C ASP A 103 5.17 -0.34 -19.13
N ASN A 104 6.08 0.59 -19.46
CA ASN A 104 5.99 2.00 -19.04
C ASN A 104 4.67 2.69 -19.44
N SER A 105 4.06 2.26 -20.54
CA SER A 105 2.73 2.72 -20.98
C SER A 105 1.58 2.06 -20.18
N HIS A 106 1.81 0.85 -19.68
CA HIS A 106 0.88 0.04 -18.90
C HIS A 106 0.93 0.33 -17.40
N LYS A 107 1.98 1.00 -16.89
CA LYS A 107 2.13 1.32 -15.46
C LYS A 107 0.91 2.01 -14.85
N ARG A 108 0.34 3.03 -15.51
CA ARG A 108 -0.85 3.75 -15.03
C ARG A 108 -2.10 2.86 -15.06
N ARG A 109 -2.28 2.08 -16.14
CA ARG A 109 -3.40 1.14 -16.30
C ARG A 109 -3.32 -0.02 -15.31
N ALA A 110 -2.13 -0.54 -15.01
CA ALA A 110 -1.95 -1.56 -14.01
C ALA A 110 -2.28 -1.02 -12.62
N ILE A 111 -1.84 0.18 -12.27
CA ILE A 111 -2.24 0.83 -11.01
C ILE A 111 -3.77 0.94 -10.91
N GLU A 112 -4.44 1.32 -12.00
CA GLU A 112 -5.91 1.37 -12.05
C GLU A 112 -6.55 -0.02 -11.92
N CYS A 113 -6.06 -1.03 -12.65
CA CYS A 113 -6.51 -2.41 -12.53
C CYS A 113 -6.27 -2.99 -11.12
N PHE A 114 -5.16 -2.62 -10.48
CA PHE A 114 -4.87 -2.98 -9.10
C PHE A 114 -5.84 -2.30 -8.16
N LYS A 115 -6.05 -0.99 -8.29
CA LYS A 115 -7.11 -0.29 -7.55
C LYS A 115 -8.45 -0.98 -7.76
N MET A 116 -8.82 -1.40 -8.96
CA MET A 116 -10.09 -2.11 -9.22
C MET A 116 -10.17 -3.51 -8.59
N ALA A 117 -9.05 -4.22 -8.49
CA ALA A 117 -8.98 -5.57 -7.91
C ALA A 117 -9.00 -5.56 -6.38
N LEU A 118 -8.60 -4.44 -5.75
CA LEU A 118 -8.70 -4.26 -4.30
C LEU A 118 -10.17 -4.14 -3.88
N THR A 119 -10.54 -4.82 -2.81
CA THR A 119 -11.78 -4.51 -2.08
C THR A 119 -11.69 -3.10 -1.50
N ASP A 120 -12.83 -2.48 -1.23
CA ASP A 120 -12.88 -1.11 -0.73
C ASP A 120 -12.11 -0.90 0.58
N ALA A 121 -12.09 -1.91 1.45
CA ALA A 121 -11.31 -1.87 2.66
C ALA A 121 -9.78 -1.95 2.41
N GLU A 122 -9.35 -2.74 1.43
CA GLU A 122 -7.94 -2.82 1.04
C GLU A 122 -7.48 -1.52 0.36
N LYS A 123 -8.33 -0.93 -0.49
CA LYS A 123 -8.10 0.42 -1.03
C LYS A 123 -7.91 1.45 0.08
N GLN A 124 -8.79 1.46 1.09
CA GLN A 124 -8.66 2.36 2.24
C GLN A 124 -7.35 2.16 3.01
N LEU A 125 -6.96 0.90 3.25
CA LEU A 125 -5.70 0.57 3.93
C LEU A 125 -4.48 1.15 3.16
N VAL A 126 -4.42 0.89 1.86
CA VAL A 126 -3.29 1.26 0.99
C VAL A 126 -3.19 2.77 0.83
N LEU A 127 -4.29 3.44 0.47
CA LEU A 127 -4.32 4.88 0.27
C LEU A 127 -4.02 5.63 1.58
N ARG A 128 -4.53 5.15 2.72
CA ARG A 128 -4.21 5.78 4.01
C ARG A 128 -2.73 5.64 4.38
N ARG A 129 -2.08 4.50 4.08
CA ARG A 129 -0.61 4.34 4.24
C ARG A 129 0.16 5.30 3.35
N TYR A 130 -0.25 5.42 2.09
CA TYR A 130 0.33 6.36 1.12
C TYR A 130 0.26 7.80 1.63
N GLY A 131 -0.93 8.22 2.06
CA GLY A 131 -1.16 9.56 2.60
C GLY A 131 -0.27 9.84 3.82
N ASP A 132 -0.16 8.88 4.75
CA ASP A 132 0.70 8.99 5.93
C ASP A 132 2.19 9.08 5.60
N TYR A 133 2.68 8.32 4.63
CA TYR A 133 4.06 8.46 4.18
C TYR A 133 4.33 9.84 3.60
N LYS A 134 3.47 10.29 2.67
CA LYS A 134 3.62 11.59 2.04
C LYS A 134 3.56 12.70 3.08
N PHE A 135 2.61 12.62 4.01
CA PHE A 135 2.50 13.56 5.12
C PHE A 135 3.77 13.59 5.99
N ARG A 136 4.40 12.44 6.28
CA ARG A 136 5.65 12.37 7.05
C ARG A 136 6.84 13.02 6.34
N ASN A 137 6.94 12.85 5.01
CA ASN A 137 8.07 13.38 4.23
C ASN A 137 7.88 14.85 3.84
N LYS A 138 6.67 15.22 3.42
CA LYS A 138 6.28 16.57 3.05
C LYS A 138 4.86 16.83 3.53
N PRO A 139 4.69 17.34 4.76
CA PRO A 139 3.37 17.52 5.34
C PRO A 139 2.59 18.59 4.58
N VAL A 140 1.27 18.38 4.49
CA VAL A 140 0.30 19.37 4.00
C VAL A 140 0.55 19.80 2.55
N THR A 141 0.55 18.84 1.63
CA THR A 141 0.44 19.10 0.18
C THR A 141 -0.97 18.81 -0.32
N SER A 142 -1.36 19.41 -1.46
CA SER A 142 -2.63 19.09 -2.15
C SER A 142 -2.79 17.59 -2.39
N GLU A 143 -1.72 16.90 -2.78
CA GLU A 143 -1.73 15.45 -3.01
C GLU A 143 -2.10 14.66 -1.75
N VAL A 144 -1.57 15.03 -0.58
CA VAL A 144 -1.90 14.37 0.70
C VAL A 144 -3.38 14.58 1.06
N ILE A 145 -3.88 15.79 0.83
CA ILE A 145 -5.29 16.13 1.06
C ILE A 145 -6.19 15.29 0.13
N ASP A 146 -5.85 15.21 -1.15
CA ASP A 146 -6.60 14.43 -2.14
C ASP A 146 -6.68 12.95 -1.75
N VAL A 147 -5.55 12.36 -1.36
CA VAL A 147 -5.51 10.95 -0.94
C VAL A 147 -6.35 10.71 0.30
N TYR A 148 -6.26 11.59 1.31
CA TYR A 148 -7.08 11.43 2.52
C TYR A 148 -8.58 11.61 2.22
N MET A 149 -8.95 12.53 1.32
CA MET A 149 -10.34 12.68 0.89
C MET A 149 -10.82 11.45 0.09
N GLU A 150 -9.98 10.88 -0.79
CA GLU A 150 -10.27 9.63 -1.53
C GLU A 150 -10.56 8.49 -0.55
N VAL A 151 -9.72 8.29 0.49
CA VAL A 151 -9.95 7.27 1.53
C VAL A 151 -11.32 7.43 2.19
N VAL A 152 -11.69 8.67 2.51
CA VAL A 152 -12.92 8.97 3.26
C VAL A 152 -14.17 8.77 2.41
N GLN A 153 -14.07 8.99 1.09
CA GLN A 153 -15.16 8.77 0.15
C GLN A 153 -15.45 7.28 -0.11
N ILE A 154 -14.48 6.38 0.11
CA ILE A 154 -14.71 4.94 -0.04
C ILE A 154 -15.81 4.46 0.95
N PRO A 155 -16.86 3.75 0.49
CA PRO A 155 -18.06 3.44 1.28
C PRO A 155 -17.88 2.25 2.23
N VAL A 156 -16.74 2.19 2.92
CA VAL A 156 -16.44 1.22 3.98
C VAL A 156 -16.17 1.96 5.28
N ALA A 157 -16.77 1.50 6.38
CA ALA A 157 -16.43 1.97 7.71
C ALA A 157 -15.16 1.25 8.18
N SER A 158 -14.14 2.00 8.57
CA SER A 158 -12.88 1.43 9.07
C SER A 158 -12.11 2.45 9.90
N ASP A 159 -11.21 1.95 10.76
CA ASP A 159 -10.28 2.80 11.52
C ASP A 159 -9.38 3.65 10.59
N HIS A 160 -9.16 3.20 9.34
CA HIS A 160 -8.40 3.97 8.35
C HIS A 160 -9.15 5.21 7.89
N LYS A 161 -10.48 5.11 7.73
CA LYS A 161 -11.34 6.25 7.42
C LYS A 161 -11.32 7.27 8.56
N ASP A 162 -11.49 6.80 9.80
CA ASP A 162 -11.46 7.67 10.98
C ASP A 162 -10.10 8.36 11.17
N HIS A 163 -9.01 7.65 10.88
CA HIS A 163 -7.66 8.22 10.88
C HIS A 163 -7.51 9.35 9.86
N CYS A 164 -7.96 9.15 8.61
CA CYS A 164 -7.91 10.19 7.58
C CYS A 164 -8.76 11.42 7.94
N ILE A 165 -9.94 11.22 8.53
CA ILE A 165 -10.79 12.31 9.03
C ILE A 165 -10.04 13.12 10.10
N LYS A 166 -9.39 12.45 11.06
CA LYS A 166 -8.59 13.14 12.09
C LYS A 166 -7.42 13.92 11.49
N ARG A 167 -6.75 13.37 10.48
CA ARG A 167 -5.66 14.06 9.76
C ARG A 167 -6.17 15.31 9.03
N LEU A 168 -7.24 15.19 8.26
CA LEU A 168 -7.87 16.32 7.57
C LEU A 168 -8.33 17.40 8.56
N ALA A 169 -8.97 17.02 9.67
CA ALA A 169 -9.39 17.95 10.71
C ALA A 169 -8.19 18.68 11.36
N SER A 170 -7.05 18.00 11.52
CA SER A 170 -5.83 18.63 12.01
C SER A 170 -5.29 19.67 11.02
N ILE A 171 -5.30 19.38 9.72
CA ILE A 171 -4.88 20.32 8.66
C ILE A 171 -5.75 21.58 8.68
N VAL A 172 -7.06 21.43 8.83
CA VAL A 172 -7.99 22.58 8.96
C VAL A 172 -7.70 23.37 10.23
N ARG A 173 -7.51 22.69 11.37
CA ARG A 173 -7.31 23.34 12.68
C ARG A 173 -6.04 24.18 12.75
N TYR A 174 -4.93 23.64 12.27
CA TYR A 174 -3.64 24.34 12.34
C TYR A 174 -3.51 25.41 11.26
N GLY A 175 -4.34 25.36 10.21
CA GLY A 175 -4.29 26.29 9.09
C GLY A 175 -2.98 26.21 8.31
N GLY A 176 -2.87 27.00 7.22
CA GLY A 176 -1.62 27.12 6.46
C GLY A 176 -1.61 26.40 5.10
N HIS A 177 -2.73 25.86 4.65
CA HIS A 177 -2.89 25.39 3.27
C HIS A 177 -4.08 26.09 2.61
N GLU A 178 -3.96 26.45 1.34
CA GLU A 178 -5.00 27.16 0.59
C GLU A 178 -6.33 26.38 0.52
N ARG A 179 -6.26 25.05 0.66
CA ARG A 179 -7.42 24.14 0.61
C ARG A 179 -8.10 23.90 1.97
N CYS A 180 -7.74 24.61 3.03
CA CYS A 180 -8.36 24.40 4.35
C CYS A 180 -9.88 24.61 4.33
N GLU A 181 -10.38 25.59 3.56
CA GLU A 181 -11.83 25.84 3.42
C GLU A 181 -12.54 24.68 2.71
N GLU A 182 -11.99 24.21 1.59
CA GLU A 182 -12.50 23.05 0.85
C GLU A 182 -12.58 21.80 1.74
N VAL A 183 -11.52 21.52 2.49
CA VAL A 183 -11.46 20.38 3.41
C VAL A 183 -12.49 20.54 4.53
N CYS A 184 -12.68 21.76 5.05
CA CYS A 184 -13.69 22.03 6.07
C CYS A 184 -15.11 21.72 5.56
N VAL A 185 -15.46 22.24 4.36
CA VAL A 185 -16.75 21.98 3.72
C VAL A 185 -16.94 20.48 3.46
N PHE A 186 -15.90 19.79 2.98
CA PHE A 186 -15.92 18.35 2.78
C PHE A 186 -16.26 17.59 4.07
N LEU A 187 -15.58 17.91 5.18
CA LEU A 187 -15.84 17.27 6.47
C LEU A 187 -17.24 17.56 7.01
N LEU A 188 -17.75 18.78 6.84
CA LEU A 188 -19.11 19.15 7.24
C LEU A 188 -20.17 18.35 6.45
N ASN A 189 -19.97 18.16 5.15
CA ASN A 189 -20.87 17.38 4.32
C ASN A 189 -20.97 15.92 4.77
N LEU A 190 -19.88 15.32 5.27
CA LEU A 190 -19.90 13.96 5.83
C LEU A 190 -20.77 13.86 7.09
N LEU A 191 -20.75 14.89 7.94
CA LEU A 191 -21.58 14.98 9.15
C LEU A 191 -23.06 15.21 8.79
N CYS A 192 -23.35 15.99 7.76
CA CYS A 192 -24.72 16.20 7.28
C CYS A 192 -25.36 14.95 6.65
N VAL A 193 -24.58 14.12 5.95
CA VAL A 193 -25.07 12.85 5.38
C VAL A 193 -25.33 11.80 6.48
N SER A 194 -24.56 11.82 7.56
CA SER A 194 -24.72 10.89 8.69
C SER A 194 -25.63 11.40 9.82
N CYS A 195 -25.98 12.70 9.84
CA CYS A 195 -26.84 13.32 10.84
C CYS A 195 -27.65 14.49 10.27
N ARG A 196 -28.95 14.27 10.02
CA ARG A 196 -29.95 15.33 10.24
C ARG A 196 -30.00 15.60 11.75
N HIS A 197 -29.11 16.44 12.31
CA HIS A 197 -29.21 17.20 13.59
C HIS A 197 -27.92 17.35 14.45
N VAL A 198 -26.72 16.89 14.07
CA VAL A 198 -25.55 16.92 14.99
C VAL A 198 -24.35 17.71 14.42
N GLY A 199 -24.61 18.87 13.84
CA GLY A 199 -23.55 19.79 13.38
C GLY A 199 -22.96 20.69 14.48
N GLU A 200 -23.72 20.97 15.55
CA GLU A 200 -23.36 22.04 16.50
C GLU A 200 -22.48 21.61 17.68
N LEU A 201 -22.37 20.31 17.98
CA LEU A 201 -21.62 19.82 19.15
C LEU A 201 -20.12 19.62 18.88
N PHE A 202 -19.70 19.44 17.62
CA PHE A 202 -18.30 19.19 17.27
C PHE A 202 -17.44 20.46 17.28
N LEU A 203 -18.06 21.64 17.05
CA LEU A 203 -17.38 22.94 17.04
C LEU A 203 -17.12 23.52 18.44
N LYS A 204 -17.75 23.01 19.50
CA LYS A 204 -17.52 23.50 20.88
C LYS A 204 -16.26 22.93 21.55
N LYS A 205 -15.48 22.10 20.85
CA LYS A 205 -14.23 21.49 21.35
C LYS A 205 -13.03 21.58 20.38
N LEU A 206 -13.16 22.38 19.32
CA LEU A 206 -12.04 22.84 18.49
C LEU A 206 -11.63 24.24 18.94
#